data_AF-A0A6A4H5W5-F1
#
_entry.id   AF-A0A6A4H5W5-F1
#
_cell.length_a   1.000
_cell.length_b   1.000
_cell.length_c   1.000
_cell.angle_alpha   90.00
_cell.angle_beta   90.00
_cell.angle_gamma   90.00
#
_symmetry.space_group_name_H-M   'P 1'
#
loop_
_entity.id
_entity.type
_entity.pdbx_description
1 polymer ?
#
loop_
_entity_poly.entity_id
_entity_poly.type
_entity_poly.pdbx_seq_one_letter_code
_entity_poly.pdbx_strand_id
1 'polypeptide(L)'
;MTSAAIHKLAVSSTLKDAPADFILQYEHDPISEYNNPGLFPGMFPTLYPLGIGGFEDPSHLLDQSNCTFRYHYFYSFVILNIIQRQKAHLHTSLSHIALGLLSVSASTLSALAAKIKDKDKMSTYTEDEQRAFHLLKEVNTVSAKIPGSQASKITLRQEIHSYYAYFGLPQLFLTLNPSAIHNPVFQVIYECAYRVAKDPVAAADFFKFMIETIFRNLFGWNYKKGQSNENGGIFGHLRANSGTKQL
;
A
#
# COMPACT_ATOMS: atom_id res chain seq x y z
N MET A 1 18.59 31.41 -2.53
CA MET A 1 19.57 30.45 -1.99
C MET A 1 20.96 31.06 -2.19
N THR A 2 21.70 31.33 -1.11
CA THR A 2 23.01 32.02 -1.15
C THR A 2 24.14 31.03 -1.44
N SER A 3 25.17 31.46 -2.18
CA SER A 3 26.37 30.69 -2.56
C SER A 3 27.00 29.89 -1.40
N ALA A 4 26.93 30.42 -0.17
CA ALA A 4 27.41 29.77 1.04
C ALA A 4 26.68 28.45 1.39
N ALA A 5 25.41 28.30 1.01
CA ALA A 5 24.64 27.07 1.27
C ALA A 5 25.05 25.93 0.32
N ILE A 6 25.45 26.26 -0.90
CA ILE A 6 25.90 25.28 -1.91
C ILE A 6 27.30 24.76 -1.54
N HIS A 7 28.18 25.63 -1.04
CA HIS A 7 29.54 25.22 -0.66
C HIS A 7 29.58 24.26 0.55
N LYS A 8 28.52 24.24 1.38
CA LYS A 8 28.38 23.32 2.51
C LYS A 8 27.80 21.95 2.14
N LEU A 9 27.03 21.86 1.05
CA LEU A 9 26.50 20.58 0.54
C LEU A 9 27.57 19.71 -0.13
N ALA A 10 28.66 20.33 -0.62
CA ALA A 10 29.71 19.67 -1.39
C ALA A 10 30.87 19.12 -0.53
N VAL A 11 30.82 19.24 0.81
CA VAL A 11 31.90 18.74 1.68
C VAL A 11 31.78 17.23 1.84
N SER A 12 32.37 16.58 0.85
CA SER A 12 32.90 15.22 0.72
C SER A 12 33.02 14.36 1.98
N SER A 13 32.65 13.10 1.76
CA SER A 13 32.77 11.84 2.50
C SER A 13 34.18 11.44 2.98
N THR A 14 35.08 12.37 3.29
CA THR A 14 36.51 12.05 3.54
C THR A 14 37.12 12.56 4.85
N LEU A 15 36.33 12.97 5.84
CA LEU A 15 36.89 13.37 7.14
C LEU A 15 36.20 12.63 8.29
N LYS A 16 36.94 11.73 8.94
CA LYS A 16 36.56 11.06 10.20
C LYS A 16 36.45 12.02 11.39
N ASP A 17 36.86 13.29 11.24
CA ASP A 17 36.99 14.26 12.33
C ASP A 17 36.38 15.64 12.01
N ALA A 18 35.19 15.69 11.40
CA ALA A 18 34.45 16.95 11.21
C ALA A 18 33.35 17.14 12.28
N PRO A 19 33.13 18.37 12.79
CA PRO A 19 32.09 18.64 13.78
C PRO A 19 30.71 18.29 13.21
N ALA A 20 29.79 17.90 14.10
CA ALA A 20 28.48 17.30 13.81
C ALA A 20 27.46 18.24 13.14
N ASP A 21 27.87 18.97 12.10
CA ASP A 21 27.01 19.81 11.28
C ASP A 21 26.63 19.03 10.01
N PHE A 22 25.43 18.43 10.03
CA PHE A 22 24.68 17.84 8.91
C PHE A 22 25.50 17.45 7.66
N ILE A 23 26.28 16.38 7.77
CA ILE A 23 26.96 15.76 6.63
C ILE A 23 25.93 14.90 5.90
N LEU A 24 25.51 15.31 4.69
CA LEU A 24 24.78 14.43 3.79
C LEU A 24 25.76 13.38 3.27
N GLN A 25 25.70 12.18 3.83
CA GLN A 25 26.50 11.04 3.37
C GLN A 25 25.94 10.57 2.02
N TYR A 26 26.70 10.77 0.94
CA TYR A 26 26.44 10.16 -0.35
C TYR A 26 27.51 9.10 -0.61
N GLU A 27 27.10 7.84 -0.66
CA GLU A 27 27.93 6.73 -1.11
C GLU A 27 27.50 6.33 -2.53
N HIS A 28 28.48 5.93 -3.36
CA HIS A 28 28.23 5.54 -4.76
C HIS A 28 27.55 4.17 -4.86
N ASP A 29 27.64 3.36 -3.81
CA ASP A 29 27.07 2.02 -3.76
C ASP A 29 25.67 2.05 -3.14
N PRO A 30 24.71 1.27 -3.69
CA PRO A 30 23.36 1.21 -3.16
C PRO A 30 23.37 0.62 -1.74
N ILE A 31 22.88 1.38 -0.77
CA ILE A 31 22.75 0.95 0.62
C ILE A 31 21.44 0.17 0.81
N SER A 32 21.48 -0.87 1.64
CA SER A 32 20.28 -1.61 2.03
C SER A 32 19.28 -0.69 2.73
N GLU A 33 18.02 -0.80 2.31
CA GLU A 33 16.88 -0.18 2.97
C GLU A 33 16.55 -0.87 4.31
N TYR A 34 16.72 -2.19 4.38
CA TYR A 34 16.36 -3.00 5.55
C TYR A 34 17.36 -2.80 6.69
N ASN A 35 16.84 -2.70 7.92
CA ASN A 35 17.63 -2.61 9.15
C ASN A 35 18.63 -1.43 9.10
N ASN A 36 18.18 -0.30 8.54
CA ASN A 36 18.98 0.91 8.41
C ASN A 36 18.31 2.08 9.17
N PRO A 37 18.60 2.23 10.48
CA PRO A 37 17.97 3.28 11.30
C PRO A 37 18.35 4.70 10.86
N GLY A 38 19.48 4.87 10.17
CA GLY A 38 19.96 6.16 9.66
C GLY A 38 19.31 6.60 8.34
N LEU A 39 18.60 5.70 7.65
CA LEU A 39 18.05 5.96 6.32
C LEU A 39 17.07 7.15 6.32
N PHE A 40 16.04 7.08 7.16
CA PHE A 40 15.00 8.12 7.19
C PHE A 40 15.50 9.47 7.72
N PRO A 41 16.30 9.51 8.81
CA PRO A 41 16.93 10.74 9.24
C PRO A 41 17.84 11.37 8.17
N GLY A 42 18.58 10.56 7.40
CA GLY A 42 19.41 11.03 6.29
C GLY A 42 18.59 11.52 5.08
N MET A 43 17.46 10.87 4.77
CA MET A 43 16.58 11.25 3.65
C MET A 43 15.78 12.53 3.91
N PHE A 44 15.41 12.78 5.17
CA PHE A 44 14.62 13.95 5.56
C PHE A 44 15.28 14.74 6.70
N PRO A 45 16.42 15.41 6.46
CA PRO A 45 17.11 16.19 7.51
C PRO A 45 16.25 17.29 8.13
N THR A 46 15.29 17.82 7.37
CA THR A 46 14.32 18.84 7.83
C THR A 46 13.27 18.29 8.79
N LEU A 47 12.98 16.99 8.71
CA LEU A 47 12.03 16.31 9.61
C LEU A 47 12.72 15.70 10.81
N TYR A 48 13.99 15.31 10.65
CA TYR A 48 14.82 14.71 11.70
C TYR A 48 16.04 15.60 12.01
N PRO A 49 15.84 16.77 12.62
CA PRO A 49 16.93 17.71 12.90
C PRO A 49 17.97 17.16 13.89
N LEU A 50 17.61 16.14 14.66
CA LEU A 50 18.52 15.47 15.60
C LEU A 50 19.07 14.14 15.06
N GLY A 51 18.69 13.72 13.85
CA GLY A 51 19.14 12.45 13.28
C GLY A 51 18.56 11.19 13.95
N ILE A 52 17.59 11.34 14.85
CA ILE A 52 17.00 10.26 15.68
C ILE A 52 15.52 10.05 15.37
N GLY A 53 14.98 8.87 15.72
CA GLY A 53 13.55 8.56 15.61
C GLY A 53 13.13 8.09 14.22
N GLY A 54 13.87 7.15 13.63
CA GLY A 54 13.56 6.60 12.31
C GLY A 54 12.20 5.91 12.24
N PHE A 55 11.74 5.62 11.02
CA PHE A 55 10.44 4.98 10.75
C PHE A 55 10.22 3.63 11.45
N GLU A 56 11.29 2.93 11.84
CA GLU A 56 11.19 1.64 12.52
C GLU A 56 10.81 1.76 14.01
N ASP A 57 10.79 2.99 14.57
CA ASP A 57 10.24 3.20 15.90
C ASP A 57 8.69 3.21 15.85
N PRO A 58 8.00 2.51 16.78
CA PRO A 58 6.57 2.24 16.72
C PRO A 58 5.66 3.46 16.96
N SER A 59 6.23 4.64 17.17
CA SER A 59 5.48 5.89 17.31
C SER A 59 4.86 6.31 15.96
N HIS A 60 3.54 6.51 15.94
CA HIS A 60 2.83 7.02 14.77
C HIS A 60 3.29 8.45 14.42
N LEU A 61 4.34 8.58 13.61
CA LEU A 61 4.95 9.85 13.19
C LEU A 61 3.96 10.81 12.51
N LEU A 62 2.87 10.26 11.95
CA LEU A 62 1.79 11.03 11.31
C LEU A 62 0.74 11.57 12.29
N ASP A 63 0.66 11.03 13.51
CA ASP A 63 -0.32 11.38 14.56
C ASP A 63 0.35 12.07 15.76
N GLN A 64 1.55 12.62 15.55
CA GLN A 64 2.24 13.43 16.54
C GLN A 64 1.59 14.81 16.66
N SER A 65 1.73 15.44 17.84
CA SER A 65 1.32 16.84 18.06
C SER A 65 1.94 17.80 17.05
N ASN A 66 3.13 17.45 16.53
CA ASN A 66 3.78 18.16 15.46
C ASN A 66 3.40 17.57 14.08
N CYS A 67 2.55 18.27 13.34
CA CYS A 67 2.06 17.84 12.03
C CYS A 67 3.10 17.99 10.90
N THR A 68 4.38 18.27 11.18
CA THR A 68 5.39 18.51 10.14
C THR A 68 5.56 17.29 9.21
N PHE A 69 5.51 16.07 9.75
CA PHE A 69 5.54 14.82 8.97
C PHE A 69 4.32 14.67 8.04
N ARG A 70 3.14 15.01 8.56
CA ARG A 70 1.84 14.94 7.86
C ARG A 70 1.75 15.93 6.70
N TYR A 71 2.35 17.11 6.83
CA TYR A 71 2.36 18.15 5.80
C TYR A 71 3.57 18.10 4.86
N HIS A 72 4.54 17.22 5.11
CA HIS A 72 5.73 17.14 4.25
C HIS A 72 5.39 16.53 2.89
N TYR A 73 5.66 17.28 1.83
CA TYR A 73 5.22 16.98 0.46
C TYR A 73 5.59 15.55 -0.03
N PHE A 74 6.79 15.08 0.30
CA PHE A 74 7.29 13.78 -0.17
C PHE A 74 7.25 12.67 0.88
N TYR A 75 7.06 12.99 2.17
CA TYR A 75 7.31 12.02 3.25
C TYR A 75 6.33 10.85 3.18
N SER A 76 5.03 11.14 3.17
CA SER A 76 3.97 10.14 3.08
C SER A 76 4.08 9.28 1.81
N PHE A 77 4.50 9.88 0.69
CA PHE A 77 4.69 9.16 -0.56
C PHE A 77 5.87 8.18 -0.47
N VAL A 78 7.04 8.64 0.00
CA VAL A 78 8.23 7.80 0.15
C VAL A 78 7.98 6.64 1.12
N ILE A 79 7.40 6.93 2.28
CA ILE A 79 7.03 5.92 3.30
C ILE A 79 6.08 4.88 2.71
N LEU A 80 5.02 5.32 2.00
CA LEU A 80 4.06 4.40 1.40
C LEU A 80 4.72 3.48 0.36
N ASN A 81 5.61 4.01 -0.48
CA ASN A 81 6.34 3.22 -1.47
C ASN A 81 7.26 2.19 -0.80
N ILE A 82 7.96 2.59 0.27
CA ILE A 82 8.79 1.72 1.09
C ILE A 82 7.95 0.56 1.66
N ILE A 83 6.83 0.87 2.31
CA ILE A 83 5.90 -0.14 2.86
C ILE A 83 5.39 -1.08 1.77
N GLN A 84 4.99 -0.53 0.62
CA GLN A 84 4.50 -1.34 -0.51
C GLN A 84 5.59 -2.27 -1.06
N ARG A 85 6.81 -1.77 -1.23
CA ARG A 85 7.96 -2.56 -1.67
C ARG A 85 8.31 -3.65 -0.65
N GLN A 86 8.34 -3.32 0.63
CA GLN A 86 8.60 -4.29 1.69
C GLN A 86 7.52 -5.38 1.76
N LYS A 87 6.24 -5.00 1.65
CA LYS A 87 5.13 -5.98 1.56
C LYS A 87 5.28 -6.87 0.33
N ALA A 88 5.67 -6.31 -0.81
CA ALA A 88 5.97 -7.11 -1.99
C ALA A 88 7.09 -8.10 -1.69
N HIS A 89 8.26 -7.63 -1.24
CA HIS A 89 9.43 -8.45 -0.92
C HIS A 89 9.14 -9.56 0.10
N LEU A 90 8.42 -9.27 1.19
CA LEU A 90 8.04 -10.26 2.21
C LEU A 90 7.20 -11.41 1.63
N HIS A 91 6.31 -11.08 0.70
CA HIS A 91 5.44 -12.08 0.07
C HIS A 91 6.06 -12.72 -1.16
N THR A 92 7.14 -12.14 -1.69
CA THR A 92 7.84 -12.57 -2.90
C THR A 92 9.23 -13.11 -2.54
N SER A 93 9.30 -14.35 -2.05
CA SER A 93 10.54 -15.13 -2.10
C SER A 93 10.80 -15.56 -3.55
N LEU A 94 11.11 -14.59 -4.42
CA LEU A 94 11.33 -14.81 -5.85
C LEU A 94 12.69 -15.43 -6.14
N SER A 95 13.54 -15.65 -5.14
CA SER A 95 14.90 -16.18 -5.32
C SER A 95 14.91 -17.51 -6.10
N HIS A 96 13.90 -18.37 -5.89
CA HIS A 96 13.78 -19.63 -6.61
C HIS A 96 13.19 -19.45 -8.02
N ILE A 97 12.22 -18.54 -8.17
CA ILE A 97 11.55 -18.24 -9.45
C ILE A 97 12.47 -17.48 -10.41
N ALA A 98 13.40 -16.66 -9.88
CA ALA A 98 14.33 -15.86 -10.67
C ALA A 98 15.28 -16.72 -11.51
N LEU A 99 15.79 -17.83 -10.95
CA LEU A 99 16.61 -18.79 -11.70
C LEU A 99 15.79 -19.47 -12.81
N GLY A 100 14.54 -19.81 -12.52
CA GLY A 100 13.60 -20.33 -13.52
C GLY A 100 13.31 -19.32 -14.63
N LEU A 101 13.14 -18.03 -14.31
CA LEU A 101 12.93 -16.95 -15.29
C LEU A 101 14.13 -16.77 -16.21
N LEU A 102 15.35 -16.83 -15.66
CA LEU A 102 16.59 -16.74 -16.43
C LEU A 102 16.77 -17.92 -17.39
N SER A 103 16.20 -19.09 -17.07
CA SER A 103 16.27 -20.27 -17.93
C SER A 103 15.32 -20.24 -19.13
N VAL A 104 14.27 -19.40 -19.09
CA VAL A 104 13.25 -19.34 -20.15
C VAL A 104 13.63 -18.30 -21.20
N SER A 105 13.61 -18.70 -22.48
CA SER A 105 13.93 -17.79 -23.57
C SER A 105 12.77 -16.81 -23.88
N ALA A 106 13.12 -15.59 -24.32
CA ALA A 106 12.14 -14.56 -24.66
C ALA A 106 11.22 -14.95 -25.83
N SER A 107 11.72 -15.75 -26.78
CA SER A 107 10.92 -16.26 -27.90
C SER A 107 9.85 -17.24 -27.44
N THR A 108 10.16 -18.11 -26.47
CA THR A 108 9.19 -19.04 -25.86
C THR A 108 8.07 -18.28 -25.15
N LEU A 109 8.39 -17.20 -24.43
CA LEU A 109 7.38 -16.37 -23.74
C LEU A 109 6.46 -15.64 -24.74
N SER A 110 7.01 -15.14 -25.84
CA SER A 110 6.23 -14.49 -26.90
C SER A 110 5.26 -15.48 -27.58
N ALA A 111 5.75 -16.68 -27.90
CA ALA A 111 4.93 -17.74 -28.48
C ALA A 111 3.80 -18.18 -27.52
N LEU A 112 4.12 -18.36 -26.24
CA LEU A 112 3.13 -18.67 -25.21
C LEU A 112 2.08 -17.55 -25.08
N ALA A 113 2.49 -16.28 -25.09
CA ALA A 113 1.59 -15.15 -25.01
C ALA A 113 0.61 -15.08 -26.19
N ALA A 114 1.08 -15.37 -27.41
CA ALA A 114 0.23 -15.47 -28.59
C ALA A 114 -0.82 -16.60 -28.45
N LYS A 115 -0.39 -17.79 -28.02
CA LYS A 115 -1.28 -18.94 -27.79
C LYS A 115 -2.34 -18.66 -26.72
N ILE A 116 -1.97 -17.99 -25.62
CA ILE A 116 -2.92 -17.59 -24.56
C ILE A 116 -3.95 -16.59 -25.08
N LYS A 117 -3.52 -15.61 -25.89
CA LYS A 117 -4.39 -14.57 -26.43
C LYS A 117 -5.45 -15.13 -27.38
N ASP A 118 -5.07 -16.09 -28.21
CA ASP A 118 -5.97 -16.71 -29.17
C ASP A 118 -6.94 -17.73 -28.52
N LYS A 119 -6.86 -17.92 -27.19
CA LYS A 119 -7.65 -18.89 -26.41
C LYS A 119 -7.59 -20.30 -26.99
N ASP A 120 -6.47 -20.65 -27.62
CA ASP A 120 -6.33 -21.93 -28.29
C ASP A 120 -6.09 -23.04 -27.25
N LYS A 121 -7.21 -23.54 -26.69
CA LYS A 121 -7.24 -24.63 -25.71
C LYS A 121 -6.73 -25.97 -26.27
N MET A 122 -6.52 -26.07 -27.58
CA MET A 122 -6.15 -27.30 -28.29
C MET A 122 -4.67 -27.38 -28.69
N SER A 123 -3.86 -26.35 -28.39
CA SER A 123 -2.43 -26.42 -28.71
C SER A 123 -1.69 -27.27 -27.66
N THR A 124 -1.10 -28.38 -28.11
CA THR A 124 -0.07 -29.11 -27.33
C THR A 124 1.08 -28.15 -27.07
N TYR A 125 1.23 -27.73 -25.81
CA TYR A 125 2.35 -26.92 -25.37
C TYR A 125 3.65 -27.72 -25.49
N THR A 126 4.68 -27.12 -26.06
CA THR A 126 6.05 -27.66 -26.00
C THR A 126 6.50 -27.76 -24.55
N GLU A 127 7.41 -28.67 -24.20
CA GLU A 127 7.91 -28.80 -22.82
C GLU A 127 8.43 -27.48 -22.23
N ASP A 128 9.10 -26.65 -23.04
CA ASP A 128 9.54 -25.31 -22.64
C ASP A 128 8.38 -24.35 -22.37
N GLU A 129 7.32 -24.42 -23.16
CA GLU A 129 6.11 -23.61 -22.97
C GLU A 129 5.34 -24.07 -21.73
N GLN A 130 5.31 -25.37 -21.43
CA GLN A 130 4.72 -25.91 -20.21
C GLN A 130 5.48 -25.47 -18.97
N ARG A 131 6.82 -25.52 -19.01
CA ARG A 131 7.68 -24.99 -17.94
C ARG A 131 7.44 -23.50 -17.72
N ALA A 132 7.42 -22.71 -18.79
CA ALA A 132 7.13 -21.28 -18.73
C ALA A 132 5.71 -21.00 -18.18
N PHE A 133 4.72 -21.81 -18.55
CA PHE A 133 3.36 -21.68 -18.06
C PHE A 133 3.23 -22.03 -16.57
N HIS A 134 3.94 -23.07 -16.11
CA HIS A 134 4.01 -23.41 -14.68
C HIS A 134 4.65 -22.28 -13.88
N LEU A 135 5.78 -21.75 -14.36
CA LEU A 135 6.46 -20.60 -13.76
C LEU A 135 5.54 -19.38 -13.69
N LEU A 136 4.79 -19.09 -14.76
CA LEU A 136 3.80 -18.01 -14.77
C LEU A 136 2.70 -18.22 -13.71
N LYS A 137 2.26 -19.47 -13.50
CA LYS A 137 1.28 -19.81 -12.46
C LYS A 137 1.85 -19.60 -11.06
N GLU A 138 3.11 -19.96 -10.82
CA GLU A 138 3.80 -19.69 -9.55
C GLU A 138 3.93 -18.18 -9.30
N VAL A 139 4.37 -17.42 -10.31
CA VAL A 139 4.44 -15.94 -10.24
C VAL A 139 3.07 -15.34 -9.92
N ASN A 140 2.01 -15.79 -10.59
CA ASN A 140 0.65 -15.32 -10.32
C ASN A 140 0.18 -15.65 -8.90
N THR A 141 0.55 -16.82 -8.38
CA THR A 141 0.22 -17.25 -7.01
C THR A 141 0.95 -16.40 -5.97
N VAL A 142 2.22 -16.09 -6.20
CA VAL A 142 3.00 -15.17 -5.36
C VAL A 142 2.42 -13.75 -5.43
N SER A 143 2.10 -13.28 -6.64
CA SER A 143 1.50 -11.96 -6.87
C SER A 143 0.13 -11.79 -6.20
N ALA A 144 -0.63 -12.87 -5.98
CA ALA A 144 -1.92 -12.83 -5.27
C ALA A 144 -1.81 -12.27 -3.84
N LYS A 145 -0.63 -12.40 -3.21
CA LYS A 145 -0.35 -11.86 -1.87
C LYS A 145 -0.05 -10.36 -1.88
N ILE A 146 0.27 -9.78 -3.04
CA ILE A 146 0.52 -8.36 -3.19
C ILE A 146 -0.84 -7.63 -3.25
N PRO A 147 -1.12 -6.70 -2.32
CA PRO A 147 -2.36 -5.93 -2.34
C PRO A 147 -2.55 -5.19 -3.68
N GLY A 148 -3.74 -5.28 -4.26
CA GLY A 148 -4.08 -4.58 -5.51
C GLY A 148 -3.60 -5.28 -6.79
N SER A 149 -2.89 -6.41 -6.68
CA SER A 149 -2.54 -7.24 -7.85
C SER A 149 -3.80 -7.79 -8.54
N GLN A 150 -3.67 -8.18 -9.81
CA GLN A 150 -4.78 -8.80 -10.54
C GLN A 150 -5.25 -10.09 -9.87
N ALA A 151 -4.31 -10.90 -9.38
CA ALA A 151 -4.63 -12.13 -8.67
C ALA A 151 -5.37 -11.84 -7.35
N SER A 152 -4.93 -10.84 -6.57
CA SER A 152 -5.65 -10.38 -5.36
C SER A 152 -7.08 -9.95 -5.66
N LYS A 153 -7.31 -9.21 -6.75
CA LYS A 153 -8.65 -8.81 -7.20
C LYS A 153 -9.53 -10.00 -7.59
N ILE A 154 -8.95 -11.01 -8.23
CA ILE A 154 -9.67 -12.25 -8.57
C ILE A 154 -10.06 -13.02 -7.31
N THR A 155 -9.16 -13.15 -6.34
CA THR A 155 -9.43 -13.78 -5.04
C THR A 155 -10.56 -13.07 -4.30
N LEU A 156 -10.53 -11.74 -4.21
CA LEU A 156 -11.62 -10.97 -3.58
C LEU A 156 -12.97 -11.18 -4.29
N ARG A 157 -12.96 -11.25 -5.63
CA ARG A 157 -14.19 -11.57 -6.38
C ARG A 157 -14.70 -12.98 -6.09
N GLN A 158 -13.80 -13.96 -5.97
CA GLN A 158 -14.16 -15.33 -5.60
C GLN A 158 -14.71 -15.41 -4.18
N GLU A 159 -14.19 -14.61 -3.25
CA GLU A 159 -14.74 -14.45 -1.90
C GLU A 159 -16.17 -13.89 -1.95
N ILE A 160 -16.42 -12.83 -2.72
CA ILE A 160 -17.78 -12.30 -2.90
C ILE A 160 -18.71 -13.36 -3.51
N HIS A 161 -18.23 -14.15 -4.49
CA HIS A 161 -19.04 -15.23 -5.07
C HIS A 161 -19.32 -16.36 -4.07
N SER A 162 -18.39 -16.69 -3.16
CA SER A 162 -18.63 -17.71 -2.13
C SER A 162 -19.73 -17.26 -1.17
N TYR A 163 -19.82 -15.95 -0.89
CA TYR A 163 -20.92 -15.38 -0.12
C TYR A 163 -22.26 -15.54 -0.85
N TYR A 164 -22.30 -15.43 -2.19
CA TYR A 164 -23.55 -15.66 -2.94
C TYR A 164 -23.98 -17.12 -2.88
N ALA A 165 -23.03 -18.05 -2.93
CA ALA A 165 -23.32 -19.47 -2.81
C ALA A 165 -23.88 -19.82 -1.42
N TYR A 166 -23.39 -19.18 -0.36
CA TYR A 166 -23.79 -19.48 1.02
C TYR A 166 -25.02 -18.69 1.51
N PHE A 167 -25.07 -17.38 1.25
CA PHE A 167 -26.14 -16.49 1.72
C PHE A 167 -27.23 -16.21 0.68
N GLY A 168 -27.02 -16.62 -0.57
CA GLY A 168 -27.90 -16.29 -1.69
C GLY A 168 -27.54 -14.97 -2.39
N LEU A 169 -28.31 -14.60 -3.41
CA LEU A 169 -28.08 -13.38 -4.18
C LEU A 169 -28.36 -12.13 -3.34
N PRO A 170 -27.47 -11.12 -3.34
CA PRO A 170 -27.73 -9.86 -2.69
C PRO A 170 -28.85 -9.10 -3.43
N GLN A 171 -29.78 -8.55 -2.68
CA GLN A 171 -30.86 -7.72 -3.24
C GLN A 171 -30.40 -6.29 -3.55
N LEU A 172 -29.33 -5.84 -2.89
CA LEU A 172 -28.77 -4.50 -3.03
C LEU A 172 -27.26 -4.55 -3.24
N PHE A 173 -26.81 -3.88 -4.30
CA PHE A 173 -25.40 -3.60 -4.54
C PHE A 173 -25.14 -2.12 -4.26
N LEU A 174 -24.32 -1.82 -3.25
CA LEU A 174 -24.02 -0.47 -2.84
C LEU A 174 -22.51 -0.21 -2.87
N THR A 175 -22.09 0.78 -3.65
CA THR A 175 -20.72 1.29 -3.64
C THR A 175 -20.68 2.59 -2.87
N LEU A 176 -19.99 2.60 -1.73
CA LEU A 176 -19.81 3.79 -0.91
C LEU A 176 -18.48 4.46 -1.26
N ASN A 177 -18.53 5.67 -1.83
CA ASN A 177 -17.35 6.49 -2.10
C ASN A 177 -17.53 7.91 -1.53
N PRO A 178 -17.47 8.08 -0.20
CA PRO A 178 -17.63 9.40 0.42
C PRO A 178 -16.47 10.32 0.01
N SER A 179 -16.79 11.38 -0.74
CA SER A 179 -15.83 12.42 -1.10
C SER A 179 -15.70 13.45 0.02
N ALA A 180 -14.48 13.72 0.46
CA ALA A 180 -14.20 14.78 1.44
C ALA A 180 -14.41 16.20 0.88
N ILE A 181 -14.25 16.40 -0.44
CA ILE A 181 -14.27 17.73 -1.06
C ILE A 181 -15.68 18.35 -1.02
N HIS A 182 -16.70 17.54 -1.30
CA HIS A 182 -18.08 18.01 -1.48
C HIS A 182 -19.00 17.67 -0.30
N ASN A 183 -18.48 17.06 0.78
CA ASN A 183 -19.31 16.64 1.89
C ASN A 183 -19.44 17.76 2.94
N PRO A 184 -20.66 18.23 3.27
CA PRO A 184 -20.85 19.29 4.26
C PRO A 184 -20.39 18.88 5.67
N VAL A 185 -20.53 17.61 6.04
CA VAL A 185 -20.02 17.09 7.33
C VAL A 185 -18.50 17.23 7.40
N PHE A 186 -17.81 16.97 6.29
CA PHE A 186 -16.38 17.21 6.20
C PHE A 186 -16.04 18.70 6.43
N GLN A 187 -16.75 19.59 5.74
CA GLN A 187 -16.50 21.03 5.80
C GLN A 187 -16.72 21.60 7.20
N VAL A 188 -17.70 21.05 7.95
CA VAL A 188 -17.94 21.45 9.34
C VAL A 188 -16.84 20.94 10.28
N ILE A 189 -16.34 19.72 10.10
CA ILE A 189 -15.35 19.11 11.01
C ILE A 189 -13.93 19.66 10.75
N TYR A 190 -13.56 19.88 9.48
CA TYR A 190 -12.19 20.23 9.08
C TYR A 190 -12.05 21.64 8.44
N GLU A 191 -13.13 22.42 8.45
CA GLU A 191 -13.21 23.86 8.18
C GLU A 191 -12.79 24.39 6.79
N CYS A 192 -12.34 23.56 5.83
CA CYS A 192 -12.27 23.95 4.41
C CYS A 192 -11.87 22.75 3.55
N ALA A 193 -12.53 22.52 2.40
CA ALA A 193 -12.11 21.50 1.41
C ALA A 193 -10.65 21.70 0.93
N TYR A 194 -10.14 22.94 0.99
CA TYR A 194 -8.75 23.29 0.67
C TYR A 194 -7.73 22.63 1.61
N ARG A 195 -8.09 22.38 2.88
CA ARG A 195 -7.20 21.74 3.86
C ARG A 195 -7.00 20.25 3.58
N VAL A 196 -7.94 19.58 2.89
CA VAL A 196 -7.86 18.14 2.55
C VAL A 196 -6.75 17.84 1.56
N ALA A 197 -6.63 18.66 0.51
CA ALA A 197 -5.56 18.50 -0.47
C ALA A 197 -4.17 18.65 0.17
N LYS A 198 -4.10 19.39 1.29
CA LYS A 198 -2.88 19.57 2.08
C LYS A 198 -2.72 18.51 3.17
N ASP A 199 -3.74 17.72 3.43
CA ASP A 199 -3.81 16.88 4.62
C ASP A 199 -4.37 15.47 4.32
N PRO A 200 -3.50 14.55 3.90
CA PRO A 200 -3.91 13.19 3.55
C PRO A 200 -4.42 12.40 4.77
N VAL A 201 -3.97 12.74 5.98
CA VAL A 201 -4.37 12.04 7.21
C VAL A 201 -5.80 12.41 7.57
N ALA A 202 -6.15 13.70 7.56
CA ALA A 202 -7.54 14.14 7.77
C ALA A 202 -8.51 13.51 6.76
N ALA A 203 -8.09 13.37 5.50
CA ALA A 203 -8.89 12.72 4.47
C ALA A 203 -9.18 11.24 4.80
N ALA A 204 -8.15 10.51 5.26
CA ALA A 204 -8.27 9.11 5.67
C ALA A 204 -9.14 8.94 6.92
N ASP A 205 -8.97 9.79 7.93
CA ASP A 205 -9.77 9.78 9.16
C ASP A 205 -11.24 10.04 8.87
N PHE A 206 -11.53 11.00 7.99
CA PHE A 206 -12.89 11.26 7.58
C PHE A 206 -13.50 10.09 6.81
N PHE A 207 -12.77 9.49 5.87
CA PHE A 207 -13.25 8.33 5.13
C PHE A 207 -13.61 7.20 6.10
N LYS A 208 -12.72 6.91 7.06
CA LYS A 208 -12.96 5.93 8.11
C LYS A 208 -14.19 6.29 8.95
N PHE A 209 -14.30 7.53 9.41
CA PHE A 209 -15.45 8.02 10.18
C PHE A 209 -16.77 7.84 9.41
N MET A 210 -16.81 8.20 8.12
CA MET A 210 -17.99 8.07 7.28
C MET A 210 -18.40 6.61 7.12
N ILE A 211 -17.45 5.72 6.79
CA ILE A 211 -17.72 4.29 6.64
C ILE A 211 -18.21 3.70 7.96
N GLU A 212 -17.55 3.98 9.08
CA GLU A 212 -17.98 3.49 10.39
C GLU A 212 -19.36 4.00 10.78
N THR A 213 -19.65 5.28 10.51
CA THR A 213 -20.96 5.89 10.80
C THR A 213 -22.06 5.24 9.96
N ILE A 214 -21.82 5.02 8.66
CA ILE A 214 -22.76 4.32 7.79
C ILE A 214 -23.00 2.90 8.30
N PHE A 215 -21.94 2.15 8.61
CA PHE A 215 -22.11 0.78 9.10
C PHE A 215 -22.82 0.69 10.45
N ARG A 216 -22.51 1.60 11.38
CA ARG A 216 -23.19 1.63 12.68
C ARG A 216 -24.65 2.05 12.56
N ASN A 217 -24.95 3.12 11.82
CA ASN A 217 -26.28 3.73 11.82
C ASN A 217 -27.21 3.17 10.74
N LEU A 218 -26.69 2.89 9.54
CA LEU A 218 -27.49 2.36 8.43
C LEU A 218 -27.63 0.84 8.50
N PHE A 219 -26.53 0.13 8.80
CA PHE A 219 -26.51 -1.35 8.83
C PHE A 219 -26.58 -1.95 10.24
N GLY A 220 -26.56 -1.12 11.29
CA GLY A 220 -26.61 -1.61 12.67
C GLY A 220 -25.41 -2.48 13.04
N TRP A 221 -24.24 -2.25 12.46
CA TRP A 221 -23.04 -3.07 12.69
C TRP A 221 -22.30 -2.65 13.95
N ASN A 222 -22.00 -3.62 14.82
CA ASN A 222 -21.22 -3.41 16.02
C ASN A 222 -19.75 -3.82 15.79
N TYR A 223 -18.88 -2.83 15.58
CA TYR A 223 -17.45 -3.06 15.40
C TYR A 223 -16.74 -3.72 16.59
N LYS A 224 -17.25 -3.55 17.83
CA LYS A 224 -16.67 -4.17 19.03
C LYS A 224 -17.00 -5.66 19.12
N LYS A 225 -18.24 -6.03 18.80
CA LYS A 225 -18.73 -7.42 18.84
C LYS A 225 -18.48 -8.17 17.52
N GLY A 226 -18.19 -7.46 16.43
CA GLY A 226 -18.03 -8.05 15.10
C GLY A 226 -19.32 -8.66 14.55
N GLN A 227 -20.49 -8.14 14.96
CA GLN A 227 -21.81 -8.67 14.64
C GLN A 227 -22.83 -7.55 14.49
N SER A 228 -23.98 -7.83 13.89
CA SER A 228 -25.12 -6.89 13.83
C SER A 228 -25.74 -6.71 15.22
N ASN A 229 -26.28 -5.51 15.48
CA ASN A 229 -27.02 -5.21 16.70
C ASN A 229 -28.32 -6.05 16.79
N GLU A 230 -28.84 -6.19 18.00
CA GLU A 230 -30.05 -6.97 18.31
C GLU A 230 -31.30 -6.49 17.56
N ASN A 231 -31.36 -5.20 17.20
CA ASN A 231 -32.46 -4.62 16.42
C ASN A 231 -32.15 -4.54 14.91
N GLY A 232 -30.93 -4.89 14.48
CA GLY A 232 -30.47 -4.71 13.11
C GLY A 232 -30.29 -3.23 12.72
N GLY A 233 -30.05 -2.99 11.43
CA GLY A 233 -30.06 -1.66 10.81
C GLY A 233 -31.34 -1.41 10.02
N ILE A 234 -31.34 -0.34 9.22
CA ILE A 234 -32.46 0.03 8.33
C ILE A 234 -32.79 -1.08 7.32
N PHE A 235 -31.77 -1.85 6.91
CA PHE A 235 -31.92 -2.99 6.00
C PHE A 235 -32.04 -4.34 6.71
N GLY A 236 -32.28 -4.35 8.02
CA GLY A 236 -32.32 -5.54 8.85
C GLY A 236 -30.95 -5.99 9.35
N HIS A 237 -30.81 -7.27 9.68
CA HIS A 237 -29.58 -7.83 10.26
C HIS A 237 -28.53 -8.14 9.20
N LEU A 238 -27.34 -7.56 9.37
CA LEU A 238 -26.19 -7.90 8.55
C LEU A 238 -25.66 -9.29 8.95
N ARG A 239 -25.80 -10.28 8.05
CA ARG A 239 -25.38 -11.66 8.30
C ARG A 239 -23.87 -11.87 8.19
N ALA A 240 -23.22 -11.15 7.28
CA ALA A 240 -21.79 -11.24 7.09
C ALA A 240 -21.22 -9.95 6.46
N ASN A 241 -19.95 -9.69 6.76
CA ASN A 241 -19.19 -8.57 6.23
C ASN A 241 -17.84 -9.10 5.76
N SER A 242 -17.47 -8.84 4.51
CA SER A 242 -16.14 -9.11 3.97
C SER A 242 -15.45 -7.78 3.67
N GLY A 243 -14.31 -7.57 4.29
CA GLY A 243 -13.53 -6.35 4.17
C GLY A 243 -12.23 -6.47 4.95
N THR A 244 -11.11 -6.16 4.31
CA THR A 244 -9.79 -6.24 4.92
C THR A 244 -9.70 -5.23 6.07
N LYS A 245 -9.43 -5.71 7.30
CA LYS A 245 -8.99 -4.86 8.41
C LYS A 245 -7.55 -4.40 8.12
N GLN A 246 -7.38 -3.50 7.16
CA GLN A 246 -6.11 -2.80 6.95
C GLN A 246 -6.27 -1.38 7.48
N LEU A 247 -5.91 -1.21 8.75
CA LEU A 247 -5.32 0.00 9.27
C LEU A 247 -3.83 -0.31 9.47
#